data_AF-A0A1G9JHJ7-F1
#
_entry.id   AF-A0A1G9JHJ7-F1
#
_cell.length_a   1.000
_cell.length_b   1.000
_cell.length_c   1.000
_cell.angle_alpha   90.00
_cell.angle_beta   90.00
_cell.angle_gamma   90.00
#
_symmetry.space_group_name_H-M   'P 1'
#
loop_
_entity.id
_entity.type
_entity.pdbx_description
1 polymer ?
#
loop_
_entity_poly.entity_id
_entity_poly.type
_entity_poly.pdbx_seq_one_letter_code
_entity_poly.pdbx_strand_id
1 'polypeptide(L)'
;MSEEREADPPSDPLSDPPSEWHRSVRTALGVADTAADGPRAVADVAPDDWYDAVRTCRDVLGCDFFDWLSAVDEGPEGFRIVAHLWSVPDRRGVLLRTLLTDAAVASVTGLYPGADWHERETHEMFGIAFPGHPGLRPLLLAPEFEGHPLRKDFVLASRVVKPWPGAKEPGEGRHADGKAPARKRAPKRPPGVPEDWMDPDAA
;
A
#
# COMPACT_ATOMS: atom_id res chain seq x y z
N MET A 1 -16.16 -42.21 42.79
CA MET A 1 -15.21 -41.90 41.70
C MET A 1 -15.91 -40.89 40.82
N SER A 2 -15.68 -39.62 41.08
CA SER A 2 -16.27 -38.52 40.31
C SER A 2 -15.22 -38.10 39.30
N GLU A 3 -15.46 -38.39 38.02
CA GLU A 3 -14.65 -37.87 36.92
C GLU A 3 -14.95 -36.37 36.78
N GLU A 4 -13.99 -35.54 37.20
CA GLU A 4 -13.92 -34.14 36.80
C GLU A 4 -13.81 -34.09 35.27
N ARG A 5 -14.84 -33.56 34.62
CA ARG A 5 -14.74 -33.16 33.22
C ARG A 5 -13.84 -31.93 33.16
N GLU A 6 -12.61 -32.14 32.72
CA GLU A 6 -11.72 -31.08 32.24
C GLU A 6 -12.51 -30.23 31.23
N ALA A 7 -12.70 -28.94 31.52
CA ALA A 7 -13.29 -28.02 30.59
C ALA A 7 -12.27 -27.74 29.47
N ASP A 8 -12.69 -27.86 28.21
CA ASP A 8 -11.85 -27.50 27.07
C ASP A 8 -11.34 -26.05 27.26
N PRO A 9 -10.06 -25.77 26.93
CA PRO A 9 -9.53 -24.42 26.97
C PRO A 9 -10.35 -23.52 26.04
N PRO A 10 -10.50 -22.21 26.36
CA PRO A 10 -11.22 -21.30 25.47
C PRO A 10 -10.54 -21.32 24.10
N SER A 11 -11.32 -21.61 23.05
CA SER A 11 -10.86 -21.56 21.67
C SER A 11 -10.25 -20.19 21.40
N ASP A 12 -9.04 -20.16 20.83
CA ASP A 12 -8.42 -18.91 20.41
C ASP A 12 -9.37 -18.21 19.43
N PRO A 13 -9.83 -16.98 19.69
CA PRO A 13 -10.74 -16.27 18.79
C PRO A 13 -10.13 -15.96 17.42
N LEU A 14 -8.84 -16.25 17.20
CA LEU A 14 -8.16 -16.24 15.90
C LEU A 14 -8.17 -17.61 15.18
N SER A 15 -8.80 -18.65 15.75
CA SER A 15 -8.73 -20.02 15.25
C SER A 15 -9.90 -20.45 14.35
N ASP A 16 -10.78 -19.56 13.92
CA ASP A 16 -11.68 -19.90 12.82
C ASP A 16 -10.83 -20.32 11.62
N PRO A 17 -11.03 -21.51 11.03
CA PRO A 17 -10.14 -21.99 10.00
C PRO A 17 -10.26 -21.02 8.81
N PRO A 18 -9.14 -20.42 8.37
CA PRO A 18 -9.12 -19.49 7.23
C PRO A 18 -9.92 -20.00 6.02
N SER A 19 -10.03 -21.33 5.87
CA SER A 19 -10.69 -21.99 4.76
C SER A 19 -12.19 -21.67 4.53
N GLU A 20 -13.02 -21.46 5.55
CA GLU A 20 -14.47 -21.19 5.33
C GLU A 20 -14.73 -19.75 4.92
N TRP A 21 -14.06 -18.81 5.60
CA TRP A 21 -14.10 -17.40 5.23
C TRP A 21 -13.56 -17.21 3.81
N HIS A 22 -12.41 -17.80 3.50
CA HIS A 22 -11.83 -17.74 2.17
C HIS A 22 -12.76 -18.34 1.11
N ARG A 23 -13.47 -19.45 1.41
CA ARG A 23 -14.48 -20.01 0.50
C ARG A 23 -15.63 -19.05 0.26
N SER A 24 -16.08 -18.36 1.31
CA SER A 24 -17.15 -17.36 1.22
C SER A 24 -16.72 -16.18 0.35
N VAL A 25 -15.50 -15.68 0.57
CA VAL A 25 -14.90 -14.59 -0.22
C VAL A 25 -14.75 -14.99 -1.69
N ARG A 26 -14.21 -16.19 -1.98
CA ARG A 26 -14.10 -16.70 -3.36
C ARG A 26 -15.45 -16.81 -4.05
N THR A 27 -16.43 -17.39 -3.36
CA THR A 27 -17.79 -17.56 -3.90
C THR A 27 -18.45 -16.21 -4.17
N ALA A 28 -18.36 -15.28 -3.23
CA ALA A 28 -19.03 -13.98 -3.34
C ALA A 28 -18.39 -13.09 -4.42
N LEU A 29 -17.05 -13.07 -4.50
CA LEU A 29 -16.32 -12.26 -5.48
C LEU A 29 -16.11 -12.95 -6.82
N GLY A 30 -16.48 -14.23 -6.94
CA GLY A 30 -16.24 -15.02 -8.15
C GLY A 30 -14.75 -15.28 -8.46
N VAL A 31 -13.86 -15.14 -7.47
CA VAL A 31 -12.41 -15.30 -7.66
C VAL A 31 -11.97 -16.74 -7.45
N ALA A 32 -11.01 -17.19 -8.26
CA ALA A 32 -10.54 -18.58 -8.26
C ALA A 32 -9.77 -18.94 -6.98
N ASP A 33 -9.00 -18.01 -6.44
CA ASP A 33 -8.18 -18.22 -5.25
C ASP A 33 -8.13 -16.97 -4.35
N THR A 34 -7.71 -17.18 -3.11
CA THR A 34 -7.51 -16.15 -2.08
C THR A 34 -6.29 -16.51 -1.26
N ALA A 35 -5.35 -15.58 -1.08
CA ALA A 35 -4.23 -15.76 -0.16
C ALA A 35 -4.64 -15.45 1.29
N ALA A 36 -3.89 -15.95 2.26
CA ALA A 36 -4.15 -15.74 3.69
C ALA A 36 -3.23 -14.67 4.27
N ASP A 37 -3.82 -13.76 5.05
CA ASP A 37 -3.11 -12.71 5.80
C ASP A 37 -3.76 -12.54 7.18
N GLY A 38 -3.45 -13.49 8.07
CA GLY A 38 -4.08 -13.61 9.39
C GLY A 38 -5.61 -13.81 9.25
N PRO A 39 -6.44 -12.95 9.87
CA PRO A 39 -7.90 -13.03 9.77
C PRO A 39 -8.45 -12.50 8.43
N ARG A 40 -7.59 -12.21 7.45
CA ARG A 40 -7.97 -11.60 6.17
C ARG A 40 -7.77 -12.57 5.02
N ALA A 41 -8.76 -12.61 4.14
CA ALA A 41 -8.59 -13.16 2.80
C ALA A 41 -8.08 -12.07 1.87
N VAL A 42 -7.02 -12.34 1.13
CA VAL A 42 -6.52 -11.44 0.08
C VAL A 42 -7.11 -11.89 -1.25
N ALA A 43 -7.81 -10.99 -1.95
CA ALA A 43 -8.47 -11.28 -3.21
C ALA A 43 -8.06 -10.27 -4.27
N ASP A 44 -7.74 -10.75 -5.48
CA ASP A 44 -7.48 -9.90 -6.64
C ASP A 44 -8.68 -9.94 -7.58
N VAL A 45 -9.13 -8.78 -8.03
CA VAL A 45 -10.24 -8.61 -8.99
C VAL A 45 -9.79 -7.77 -10.18
N ALA A 46 -10.48 -7.92 -11.32
CA ALA A 46 -10.24 -7.06 -12.47
C ALA A 46 -10.65 -5.60 -12.15
N PRO A 47 -10.03 -4.59 -12.78
CA PRO A 47 -10.37 -3.19 -12.54
C PRO A 47 -11.84 -2.87 -12.79
N ASP A 48 -12.44 -3.48 -13.81
CA ASP A 48 -13.85 -3.30 -14.17
C ASP A 48 -14.81 -3.86 -13.09
N ASP A 49 -14.37 -4.87 -12.35
CA ASP A 49 -15.15 -5.49 -11.27
C ASP A 49 -14.93 -4.81 -9.92
N TRP A 50 -14.00 -3.85 -9.80
CA TRP A 50 -13.56 -3.26 -8.54
C TRP A 50 -14.72 -2.71 -7.69
N TYR A 51 -15.57 -1.87 -8.28
CA TYR A 51 -16.65 -1.22 -7.54
C TYR A 51 -17.66 -2.25 -7.02
N ASP A 52 -18.04 -3.20 -7.87
CA ASP A 52 -18.99 -4.25 -7.52
C ASP A 52 -18.41 -5.25 -6.51
N ALA A 53 -17.11 -5.53 -6.58
CA ALA A 53 -16.40 -6.32 -5.58
C ALA A 53 -16.41 -5.62 -4.21
N VAL A 54 -16.13 -4.32 -4.15
CA VAL A 54 -16.18 -3.53 -2.91
C VAL A 54 -17.61 -3.48 -2.34
N ARG A 55 -18.62 -3.33 -3.22
CA ARG A 55 -20.03 -3.41 -2.84
C ARG A 55 -20.41 -4.79 -2.30
N THR A 56 -19.93 -5.86 -2.93
CA THR A 56 -20.16 -7.23 -2.48
C THR A 56 -19.50 -7.50 -1.12
N CYS A 57 -18.29 -6.99 -0.90
CA CYS A 57 -17.66 -7.04 0.41
C CYS A 57 -18.53 -6.39 1.49
N ARG A 58 -19.11 -5.22 1.20
CA ARG A 58 -20.02 -4.52 2.12
C ARG A 58 -21.32 -5.28 2.36
N ASP A 59 -22.04 -5.56 1.28
CA ASP A 59 -23.46 -5.92 1.33
C ASP A 59 -23.67 -7.43 1.55
N VAL A 60 -22.71 -8.27 1.13
CA VAL A 60 -22.83 -9.74 1.18
C VAL A 60 -21.88 -10.34 2.21
N LEU A 61 -20.61 -9.90 2.22
CA LEU A 61 -19.60 -10.43 3.13
C LEU A 61 -19.62 -9.73 4.51
N GLY A 62 -20.43 -8.68 4.67
CA GLY A 62 -20.63 -7.99 5.94
C GLY A 62 -19.42 -7.16 6.37
N CYS A 63 -18.54 -6.76 5.45
CA CYS A 63 -17.47 -5.83 5.76
C CYS A 63 -18.06 -4.43 5.99
N ASP A 64 -18.47 -4.14 7.21
CA ASP A 64 -19.14 -2.89 7.61
C ASP A 64 -18.17 -1.74 7.90
N PHE A 65 -16.88 -2.05 8.05
CA PHE A 65 -15.83 -1.09 8.34
C PHE A 65 -14.81 -0.99 7.20
N PHE A 66 -14.64 0.22 6.68
CA PHE A 66 -13.54 0.57 5.79
C PHE A 66 -12.36 1.04 6.64
N ASP A 67 -11.21 0.37 6.51
CA ASP A 67 -10.01 0.70 7.27
C ASP A 67 -9.12 1.69 6.50
N TRP A 68 -8.59 1.27 5.35
CA TRP A 68 -7.73 2.12 4.51
C TRP A 68 -7.75 1.69 3.04
N LEU A 69 -7.36 2.62 2.15
CA LEU A 69 -7.06 2.38 0.74
C LEU A 69 -5.73 3.05 0.38
N SER A 70 -4.91 2.36 -0.41
CA SER A 70 -3.68 2.93 -0.97
C SER A 70 -3.30 2.24 -2.28
N ALA A 71 -2.17 2.63 -2.86
CA ALA A 71 -1.61 2.02 -4.05
C ALA A 71 -0.18 1.51 -3.81
N VAL A 72 0.23 0.56 -4.64
CA VAL A 72 1.62 0.12 -4.78
C VAL A 72 2.00 0.30 -6.24
N ASP A 73 3.05 1.07 -6.50
CA ASP A 73 3.67 1.15 -7.82
C ASP A 73 4.44 -0.16 -8.06
N GLU A 74 3.99 -1.00 -9.01
CA GLU A 74 4.63 -2.26 -9.40
C GLU A 74 5.63 -2.07 -10.56
N GLY A 75 5.93 -0.83 -10.93
CA GLY A 75 6.83 -0.47 -12.03
C GLY A 75 6.16 -0.73 -13.37
N PRO A 76 6.79 -1.51 -14.27
CA PRO A 76 6.23 -1.78 -15.60
C PRO A 76 4.84 -2.45 -15.60
N GLU A 77 4.49 -3.17 -14.54
CA GLU A 77 3.20 -3.86 -14.41
C GLU A 77 2.03 -2.91 -14.05
N GLY A 78 2.33 -1.65 -13.70
CA GLY A 78 1.34 -0.64 -13.36
C GLY A 78 1.17 -0.43 -11.85
N PHE A 79 -0.05 -0.13 -11.41
CA PHE A 79 -0.36 0.23 -10.02
C PHE A 79 -1.33 -0.77 -9.39
N ARG A 80 -0.95 -1.38 -8.27
CA ARG A 80 -1.86 -2.21 -7.48
C ARG A 80 -2.60 -1.35 -6.47
N ILE A 81 -3.90 -1.17 -6.66
CA ILE A 81 -4.78 -0.59 -5.66
C ILE A 81 -5.11 -1.65 -4.62
N VAL A 82 -5.11 -1.25 -3.36
CA VAL A 82 -5.39 -2.13 -2.23
C VAL A 82 -6.37 -1.42 -1.30
N ALA A 83 -7.48 -2.09 -0.98
CA ALA A 83 -8.44 -1.66 0.03
C ALA A 83 -8.55 -2.72 1.13
N HIS A 84 -8.50 -2.26 2.37
CA HIS A 84 -8.72 -3.10 3.53
C HIS A 84 -10.14 -2.88 4.07
N LEU A 85 -10.94 -3.94 4.00
CA LEU A 85 -12.34 -3.96 4.40
C LEU A 85 -12.53 -4.99 5.52
N TRP A 86 -13.34 -4.68 6.52
CA TRP A 86 -13.41 -5.46 7.74
C TRP A 86 -14.86 -5.66 8.20
N SER A 87 -15.18 -6.87 8.68
CA SER A 87 -16.38 -7.14 9.46
C SER A 87 -16.04 -7.02 10.94
N VAL A 88 -16.51 -5.95 11.59
CA VAL A 88 -16.28 -5.75 13.03
C VAL A 88 -16.94 -6.86 13.87
N PRO A 89 -18.19 -7.29 13.60
CA PRO A 89 -18.82 -8.36 14.36
C PRO A 89 -18.09 -9.70 14.25
N ASP A 90 -17.62 -10.04 13.05
CA ASP A 90 -16.99 -11.35 12.79
C ASP A 90 -15.46 -11.34 12.94
N ARG A 91 -14.86 -10.18 13.18
CA ARG A 91 -13.40 -9.98 13.36
C ARG A 91 -12.56 -10.59 12.24
N ARG A 92 -13.06 -10.48 11.00
CA ARG A 92 -12.41 -10.96 9.77
C ARG A 92 -12.49 -9.91 8.68
N GLY A 93 -11.59 -9.97 7.71
CA GLY A 93 -11.50 -8.95 6.67
C GLY A 93 -11.21 -9.48 5.28
N VAL A 94 -11.28 -8.57 4.32
CA VAL A 94 -10.85 -8.75 2.94
C VAL A 94 -9.81 -7.68 2.62
N LEU A 95 -8.64 -8.11 2.18
CA LEU A 95 -7.68 -7.24 1.52
C LEU A 95 -7.93 -7.34 0.01
N LEU A 96 -8.78 -6.45 -0.51
CA LEU A 96 -9.18 -6.46 -1.91
C LEU A 96 -8.16 -5.68 -2.73
N ARG A 97 -7.75 -6.25 -3.85
CA ARG A 97 -6.71 -5.67 -4.71
C ARG A 97 -7.15 -5.66 -6.16
N THR A 98 -6.68 -4.68 -6.90
CA THR A 98 -6.77 -4.69 -8.36
C THR A 98 -5.50 -4.11 -8.96
N LEU A 99 -5.06 -4.67 -10.09
CA LEU A 99 -3.88 -4.20 -10.81
C LEU A 99 -4.34 -3.33 -11.98
N LEU A 100 -3.87 -2.10 -12.00
CA LEU A 100 -4.21 -1.10 -12.99
C LEU A 100 -3.07 -0.90 -13.98
N THR A 101 -3.32 -1.13 -15.27
CA THR A 101 -2.39 -0.74 -16.34
C THR A 101 -2.50 0.75 -16.67
N ASP A 102 -3.71 1.30 -16.54
CA ASP A 102 -4.00 2.73 -16.65
C ASP A 102 -4.30 3.29 -15.26
N ALA A 103 -3.82 4.49 -14.93
CA ALA A 103 -3.93 5.09 -13.60
C ALA A 103 -5.36 5.58 -13.26
N ALA A 104 -6.37 4.72 -13.35
CA ALA A 104 -7.76 5.04 -13.01
C ALA A 104 -8.53 3.81 -12.48
N VAL A 105 -9.35 4.00 -11.44
CA VAL A 105 -10.27 2.99 -10.91
C VAL A 105 -11.50 3.65 -10.30
N ALA A 106 -12.67 3.02 -10.36
CA ALA A 106 -13.91 3.61 -9.82
C ALA A 106 -13.80 4.00 -8.34
N SER A 107 -14.28 5.19 -8.00
CA SER A 107 -14.37 5.66 -6.61
C SER A 107 -15.33 4.81 -5.80
N VAL A 108 -14.95 4.51 -4.56
CA VAL A 108 -15.78 3.76 -3.60
C VAL A 108 -16.33 4.67 -2.50
N THR A 109 -16.13 5.98 -2.58
CA THR A 109 -16.71 6.98 -1.66
C THR A 109 -18.23 6.88 -1.51
N GLY A 110 -18.93 6.50 -2.58
CA GLY A 110 -20.38 6.25 -2.54
C GLY A 110 -20.79 5.02 -1.72
N LEU A 111 -19.87 4.08 -1.48
CA LEU A 111 -20.07 2.90 -0.63
C LEU A 111 -19.55 3.17 0.78
N TYR A 112 -18.33 3.71 0.89
CA TYR A 112 -17.66 4.04 2.13
C TYR A 112 -17.25 5.51 2.15
N PRO A 113 -17.97 6.39 2.86
CA PRO A 113 -17.60 7.80 2.95
C PRO A 113 -16.17 8.03 3.50
N GLY A 114 -15.65 7.12 4.33
CA GLY A 114 -14.28 7.16 4.84
C GLY A 114 -13.18 6.99 3.77
N ALA A 115 -13.54 6.54 2.56
CA ALA A 115 -12.60 6.43 1.45
C ALA A 115 -12.19 7.78 0.85
N ASP A 116 -12.93 8.88 1.11
CA ASP A 116 -12.66 10.20 0.50
C ASP A 116 -11.21 10.67 0.72
N TRP A 117 -10.72 10.55 1.95
CA TRP A 117 -9.35 10.97 2.28
C TRP A 117 -8.31 10.07 1.62
N HIS A 118 -8.56 8.76 1.63
CA HIS A 118 -7.64 7.74 1.10
C HIS A 118 -7.54 7.79 -0.43
N GLU A 119 -8.65 8.01 -1.13
CA GLU A 119 -8.67 8.18 -2.59
C GLU A 119 -7.98 9.50 -2.99
N ARG A 120 -8.18 10.58 -2.23
CA ARG A 120 -7.48 11.86 -2.47
C ARG A 120 -5.98 11.77 -2.21
N GLU A 121 -5.57 11.13 -1.12
CA GLU A 121 -4.17 10.85 -0.82
C GLU A 121 -3.55 9.98 -1.91
N THR A 122 -4.21 8.90 -2.30
CA THR A 122 -3.71 7.99 -3.35
C THR A 122 -3.62 8.70 -4.70
N HIS A 123 -4.59 9.53 -5.04
CA HIS A 123 -4.54 10.38 -6.23
C HIS A 123 -3.36 11.35 -6.20
N GLU A 124 -3.10 12.01 -5.08
CA GLU A 124 -2.00 12.97 -4.98
C GLU A 124 -0.63 12.27 -4.96
N MET A 125 -0.50 11.16 -4.23
CA MET A 125 0.76 10.45 -4.04
C MET A 125 1.18 9.59 -5.25
N PHE A 126 0.20 9.04 -5.97
CA PHE A 126 0.43 8.09 -7.08
C PHE A 126 -0.20 8.54 -8.40
N GLY A 127 -0.94 9.65 -8.45
CA GLY A 127 -1.59 10.13 -9.67
C GLY A 127 -2.69 9.22 -10.20
N ILE A 128 -3.36 8.47 -9.32
CA ILE A 128 -4.47 7.57 -9.68
C ILE A 128 -5.79 8.36 -9.70
N ALA A 129 -6.50 8.33 -10.83
CA ALA A 129 -7.82 8.92 -10.95
C ALA A 129 -8.90 8.02 -10.32
N PHE A 130 -9.89 8.65 -9.67
CA PHE A 130 -11.06 7.96 -9.11
C PHE A 130 -12.36 8.49 -9.72
N PRO A 131 -12.78 8.01 -10.92
CA PRO A 131 -14.05 8.42 -11.51
C PRO A 131 -15.22 8.18 -10.55
N GLY A 132 -16.10 9.19 -10.42
CA GLY A 132 -17.22 9.19 -9.47
C GLY A 132 -16.91 9.80 -8.10
N HIS A 133 -15.65 10.15 -7.81
CA HIS A 133 -15.29 10.81 -6.55
C HIS A 133 -15.87 12.25 -6.48
N PRO A 134 -16.51 12.66 -5.38
CA PRO A 134 -17.22 13.94 -5.28
C PRO A 134 -16.31 15.18 -5.29
N GLY A 135 -15.07 15.06 -4.83
CA GLY A 135 -14.10 16.16 -4.84
C GLY A 135 -12.63 15.72 -4.81
N LEU A 136 -12.15 15.15 -5.93
CA LEU A 136 -10.78 14.64 -6.03
C LEU A 136 -9.78 15.80 -6.18
N ARG A 137 -9.33 16.34 -5.04
CA ARG A 137 -8.40 17.46 -4.95
C ARG A 137 -7.21 17.09 -4.06
N PRO A 138 -6.02 17.71 -4.27
CA PRO A 138 -4.86 17.56 -3.39
C PRO A 138 -5.21 17.67 -1.90
N LEU A 139 -4.48 16.95 -1.04
CA LEU A 139 -4.78 16.80 0.38
C LEU A 139 -3.58 17.10 1.28
N LEU A 140 -2.39 16.58 0.94
CA LEU A 140 -1.21 16.53 1.80
C LEU A 140 -0.06 17.42 1.34
N LEU A 141 0.16 17.57 0.03
CA LEU A 141 1.33 18.27 -0.49
C LEU A 141 1.11 19.78 -0.51
N ALA A 142 2.22 20.51 -0.49
CA ALA A 142 2.20 21.95 -0.70
C ALA A 142 1.61 22.27 -2.09
N PRO A 143 0.86 23.37 -2.27
CA PRO A 143 0.25 23.72 -3.55
C PRO A 143 1.25 23.84 -4.71
N GLU A 144 2.50 24.17 -4.40
CA GLU A 144 3.60 24.33 -5.36
C GLU A 144 4.34 23.01 -5.65
N PHE A 145 3.98 21.91 -4.98
CA PHE A 145 4.63 20.62 -5.21
C PHE A 145 4.18 20.03 -6.55
N GLU A 146 5.15 19.68 -7.39
CA GLU A 146 4.92 19.05 -8.69
C GLU A 146 5.29 17.56 -8.65
N GLY A 147 4.37 16.71 -9.11
CA GLY A 147 4.58 15.27 -9.27
C GLY A 147 3.97 14.40 -8.16
N HIS A 148 4.39 13.13 -8.14
CA HIS A 148 3.77 12.07 -7.34
C HIS A 148 4.84 11.30 -6.56
N PRO A 149 5.10 11.68 -5.30
CA PRO A 149 6.32 11.29 -4.58
C PRO A 149 6.43 9.80 -4.25
N LEU A 150 5.32 9.04 -4.27
CA LEU A 150 5.33 7.61 -4.00
C LEU A 150 5.47 6.74 -5.26
N ARG A 151 5.55 7.35 -6.45
CA ARG A 151 5.93 6.62 -7.66
C ARG A 151 7.41 6.28 -7.65
N LYS A 152 7.75 5.11 -8.19
CA LYS A 152 9.13 4.60 -8.25
C LYS A 152 10.01 5.37 -9.22
N ASP A 153 9.42 6.01 -10.22
CA ASP A 153 10.08 6.86 -11.20
C ASP A 153 10.34 8.29 -10.67
N PHE A 154 9.67 8.69 -9.58
CA PHE A 154 9.86 10.00 -8.99
C PHE A 154 11.23 10.11 -8.29
N VAL A 155 12.06 11.03 -8.78
CA VAL A 155 13.39 11.29 -8.21
C VAL A 155 13.25 12.16 -6.97
N LEU A 156 13.46 11.57 -5.80
CA LEU A 156 13.51 12.33 -4.55
C LEU A 156 14.77 13.21 -4.53
N ALA A 157 14.58 14.53 -4.37
CA ALA A 157 15.69 15.49 -4.24
C ALA A 157 16.68 15.10 -3.13
N SER A 158 16.22 14.44 -2.06
CA SER A 158 17.07 13.90 -0.99
C SER A 158 18.10 12.87 -1.46
N ARG A 159 17.81 12.10 -2.52
CA ARG A 159 18.77 11.16 -3.14
C ARG A 159 19.91 11.90 -3.83
N VAL A 160 19.67 13.11 -4.28
CA VAL A 160 20.63 13.91 -5.06
C VAL A 160 21.45 14.81 -4.15
N VAL A 161 20.82 15.39 -3.12
CA VAL A 161 21.49 16.30 -2.18
C VAL A 161 22.37 15.57 -1.16
N LYS A 162 21.99 14.37 -0.69
CA LYS A 162 22.79 13.62 0.31
C LYS A 162 23.61 12.52 -0.39
N PRO A 163 24.95 12.62 -0.45
CA PRO A 163 25.78 11.59 -1.09
C PRO A 163 25.60 10.24 -0.41
N TRP A 164 25.34 9.20 -1.21
CA TRP A 164 25.13 7.84 -0.71
C TRP A 164 26.45 7.11 -0.37
N PRO A 165 26.51 6.31 0.71
CA PRO A 165 25.53 6.19 1.78
C PRO A 165 25.70 7.40 2.70
N GLY A 166 24.61 8.13 2.96
CA GLY A 166 24.66 9.38 3.74
C GLY A 166 25.52 9.26 4.99
N ALA A 167 26.24 10.34 5.35
CA ALA A 167 27.07 10.38 6.55
C ALA A 167 26.33 9.77 7.76
N LYS A 168 26.97 8.81 8.42
CA LYS A 168 26.31 7.89 9.34
C LYS A 168 25.92 8.56 10.66
N GLU A 169 26.59 9.65 11.08
CA GLU A 169 26.16 10.57 12.14
C GLU A 169 26.89 11.93 12.01
N PRO A 170 26.35 13.04 12.58
CA PRO A 170 27.07 14.31 12.73
C PRO A 170 28.22 14.15 13.73
N GLY A 171 29.45 13.96 13.24
CA GLY A 171 30.66 13.89 14.09
C GLY A 171 31.77 12.95 13.59
N GLU A 172 31.47 12.02 12.68
CA GLU A 172 32.43 11.04 12.15
C GLU A 172 33.40 11.62 11.08
N GLY A 173 33.75 12.91 11.20
CA GLY A 173 34.60 13.64 10.26
C GLY A 173 35.97 14.05 10.82
N ARG A 174 36.27 13.81 12.10
CA ARG A 174 37.59 14.14 12.66
C ARG A 174 38.39 12.87 12.91
N HIS A 175 39.33 12.61 12.00
CA HIS A 175 40.43 11.67 12.11
C HIS A 175 40.88 11.44 13.56
N ALA A 176 40.51 10.29 14.12
CA ALA A 176 41.35 9.60 15.09
C ALA A 176 42.21 8.62 14.31
N ASP A 177 43.51 8.65 14.57
CA ASP A 177 44.56 7.79 13.99
C ASP A 177 44.95 8.12 12.54
N GLY A 178 46.11 8.77 12.42
CA GLY A 178 46.74 9.24 11.18
C GLY A 178 47.15 8.13 10.20
N LYS A 179 46.18 7.40 9.66
CA LYS A 179 46.36 6.57 8.46
C LYS A 179 45.97 7.36 7.22
N ALA A 180 46.77 7.17 6.17
CA ALA A 180 46.62 7.82 4.87
C ALA A 180 45.18 7.71 4.33
N PRO A 181 44.66 8.74 3.62
CA PRO A 181 43.29 8.74 3.16
C PRO A 181 43.06 7.56 2.22
N ALA A 182 42.11 6.69 2.60
CA ALA A 182 41.62 5.66 1.70
C ALA A 182 41.16 6.32 0.40
N ARG A 183 41.54 5.74 -0.76
CA ARG A 183 41.11 6.18 -2.09
C ARG A 183 39.62 6.54 -2.03
N LYS A 184 39.28 7.80 -2.32
CA LYS A 184 37.89 8.27 -2.43
C LYS A 184 37.18 7.31 -3.38
N ARG A 185 36.32 6.44 -2.85
CA ARG A 185 35.45 5.61 -3.68
C ARG A 185 34.56 6.58 -4.43
N ALA A 186 34.46 6.39 -5.75
CA ALA A 186 33.52 7.16 -6.56
C ALA A 186 32.14 7.12 -5.88
N PRO A 187 31.47 8.27 -5.73
CA PRO A 187 30.16 8.31 -5.09
C PRO A 187 29.25 7.32 -5.81
N LYS A 188 28.69 6.35 -5.07
CA LYS A 188 27.77 5.39 -5.66
C LYS A 188 26.48 6.12 -5.99
N ARG A 189 26.07 6.08 -7.25
CA ARG A 189 24.82 6.66 -7.72
C ARG A 189 23.63 6.04 -6.95
N PRO A 190 22.71 6.84 -6.41
CA PRO A 190 21.44 6.32 -5.90
C PRO A 190 20.65 5.67 -7.04
N PRO A 191 19.95 4.54 -6.79
CA PRO A 191 19.08 3.93 -7.79
C PRO A 191 18.03 4.93 -8.30
N GLY A 192 17.83 5.00 -9.62
CA GLY A 192 16.78 5.80 -10.28
C GLY A 192 17.11 7.26 -10.63
N VAL A 193 18.33 7.76 -10.37
CA VAL A 193 18.74 9.13 -10.74
C VAL A 193 19.32 9.15 -12.18
N PRO A 194 18.82 10.01 -13.10
CA PRO A 194 19.40 10.24 -14.44
C PRO A 194 20.88 10.68 -14.43
N GLU A 195 21.61 10.44 -15.52
CA GLU A 195 23.07 10.66 -15.59
C GLU A 195 23.48 12.13 -15.65
N ASP A 196 22.71 12.93 -16.36
CA ASP A 196 22.87 14.37 -16.55
C ASP A 196 22.64 15.19 -15.26
N TRP A 197 21.95 14.61 -14.28
CA TRP A 197 21.65 15.27 -13.00
C TRP A 197 22.77 15.23 -11.96
N MET A 198 23.84 14.47 -12.22
CA MET A 198 25.01 14.36 -11.34
C MET A 198 26.24 15.10 -11.90
N ASP A 199 26.09 15.75 -13.05
CA ASP A 199 27.14 16.54 -13.68
C ASP A 199 27.12 17.98 -13.14
N PRO A 200 28.16 18.41 -12.38
CA PRO A 200 28.23 19.77 -11.87
C PRO A 200 28.31 20.85 -12.97
N ASP A 201 28.60 20.46 -14.22
CA ASP A 201 28.75 21.35 -15.37
C ASP A 201 27.53 21.33 -16.33
N ALA A 202 26.45 20.60 -16.00
CA ALA A 202 25.26 20.45 -16.86
C ALA A 202 24.18 21.54 -16.70
N ALA A 203 24.55 22.73 -16.21
CA ALA A 203 23.68 23.91 -16.13
C ALA A 203 24.10 25.02 -17.11
#